data_AF-A0A2D4EJI4-F1
#
_entry.id   AF-A0A2D4EJI4-F1
#
_cell.length_a   1.000
_cell.length_b   1.000
_cell.length_c   1.000
_cell.angle_alpha   90.00
_cell.angle_beta   90.00
_cell.angle_gamma   90.00
#
_symmetry.space_group_name_H-M   'P 1'
#
loop_
_entity.id
_entity.type
_entity.pdbx_description
1 polymer ?
#
loop_
_entity_poly.entity_id
_entity_poly.type
_entity_poly.pdbx_seq_one_letter_code
_entity_poly.pdbx_strand_id
1 'polypeptide(L)'
;MEDNSSFWDSLVFSHPICMNWKSETEGSIYHLASILFVVGFMGGSGFLGLLYIFFLLGLGFLCSSVWSWLDVCAADIFSWNFILFVICFIQFIYVTYQIRSVAFDEEFQELYNALFQPLGISLPVFRKIVLCCGGEVITLEKEHCYAMQGKTPIDKLSLLL
;
A
#
# COMPACT_ATOMS: atom_id res chain seq x y z
N MET A 1 -10.81 -6.10 47.35
CA MET A 1 -10.77 -6.44 45.91
C MET A 1 -11.75 -5.49 45.22
N GLU A 2 -11.49 -4.18 45.30
CA GLU A 2 -12.48 -3.11 45.00
C GLU A 2 -11.87 -1.86 44.33
N ASP A 3 -10.57 -1.86 43.97
CA ASP A 3 -9.90 -0.63 43.50
C ASP A 3 -9.80 -0.49 41.98
N ASN A 4 -10.26 -1.47 41.19
CA ASN A 4 -10.17 -1.37 39.74
C ASN A 4 -11.38 -0.66 39.10
N SER A 5 -12.56 -0.65 39.72
CA SER A 5 -13.74 0.02 39.15
C SER A 5 -13.55 1.54 39.09
N SER A 6 -13.03 2.15 40.16
CA SER A 6 -12.83 3.60 40.25
C SER A 6 -11.80 4.15 39.27
N PHE A 7 -10.74 3.38 38.96
CA PHE A 7 -9.72 3.80 38.01
C PHE A 7 -10.23 3.79 36.56
N TRP A 8 -10.95 2.73 36.16
CA TRP A 8 -11.58 2.65 34.85
C TRP A 8 -12.70 3.69 34.70
N ASP A 9 -13.51 3.90 35.74
CA ASP A 9 -14.56 4.93 35.73
C ASP A 9 -13.95 6.33 35.61
N SER A 10 -12.83 6.61 36.28
CA SER A 10 -12.15 7.90 36.12
C SER A 10 -11.57 8.08 34.72
N LEU A 11 -11.00 7.03 34.11
CA LEU A 11 -10.45 7.10 32.74
C LEU A 11 -11.55 7.28 31.69
N VAL A 12 -12.69 6.59 31.84
CA VAL A 12 -13.79 6.61 30.88
C VAL A 12 -14.68 7.85 31.06
N PHE A 13 -14.97 8.28 32.29
CA PHE A 13 -15.89 9.39 32.58
C PHE A 13 -15.21 10.76 32.80
N SER A 14 -13.89 10.85 32.97
CA SER A 14 -13.19 12.16 33.03
C SER A 14 -12.86 12.74 31.67
N HIS A 15 -13.25 12.10 30.56
CA HIS A 15 -13.19 12.75 29.26
C HIS A 15 -14.26 13.85 29.24
N PRO A 16 -13.89 15.15 29.16
CA PRO A 16 -14.86 16.22 29.09
C PRO A 16 -15.75 16.00 27.88
N ILE A 17 -17.00 15.60 28.13
CA ILE A 17 -18.01 15.43 27.09
C ILE A 17 -18.20 16.81 26.47
N CYS A 18 -17.90 16.95 25.18
CA CYS A 18 -18.02 18.22 24.48
C CYS A 18 -19.48 18.65 24.46
N MET A 19 -19.86 19.55 25.38
CA MET A 19 -21.27 19.97 25.54
C MET A 19 -21.77 20.86 24.40
N ASN A 20 -20.87 21.47 23.63
CA ASN A 20 -21.21 22.26 22.44
C ASN A 20 -20.12 22.15 21.37
N TRP A 21 -20.55 22.07 20.11
CA TRP A 21 -19.68 22.26 18.96
C TRP A 21 -19.29 23.74 18.86
N LYS A 22 -18.02 24.03 18.62
CA LYS A 22 -17.55 25.41 18.42
C LYS A 22 -18.14 25.93 17.10
N SER A 23 -18.70 27.14 17.10
CA SER A 23 -19.46 27.67 15.95
C SER A 23 -18.61 27.99 14.70
N GLU A 24 -17.29 27.86 14.79
CA GLU A 24 -16.29 28.16 13.74
C GLU A 24 -15.48 26.89 13.42
N THR A 25 -16.14 25.73 13.33
CA THR A 25 -15.48 24.43 13.10
C THR A 25 -15.08 24.19 11.65
N GLU A 26 -15.56 25.00 10.70
CA GLU A 26 -15.27 24.87 9.26
C GLU A 26 -13.94 25.56 8.91
N GLY A 27 -12.84 25.05 9.48
CA GLY A 27 -11.49 25.53 9.21
C GLY A 27 -10.96 25.10 7.85
N SER A 28 -9.92 25.79 7.35
CA SER A 28 -9.25 25.45 6.09
C SER A 28 -8.75 23.98 6.04
N ILE A 29 -8.34 23.43 7.19
CA ILE A 29 -7.86 22.04 7.32
C ILE A 29 -8.99 21.03 7.01
N TYR A 30 -10.23 21.34 7.41
CA TYR A 30 -11.39 20.49 7.14
C TYR A 30 -11.71 20.42 5.64
N HIS A 31 -11.67 21.56 4.95
CA HIS A 31 -11.85 21.60 3.49
C HIS A 31 -10.70 20.90 2.76
N LEU A 32 -9.46 21.07 3.23
CA LEU A 32 -8.31 20.35 2.67
C LEU A 32 -8.49 18.83 2.79
N ALA A 33 -8.86 18.33 3.97
CA ALA A 33 -9.14 16.91 4.18
C ALA A 33 -10.25 16.41 3.24
N SER A 34 -11.32 17.19 3.09
CA SER A 34 -12.44 16.86 2.19
C SER A 34 -12.00 16.74 0.73
N ILE A 35 -11.18 17.67 0.25
CA ILE A 35 -10.62 17.63 -1.10
C ILE A 35 -9.73 16.40 -1.28
N LEU A 36 -8.86 16.11 -0.29
CA LEU A 36 -8.00 14.93 -0.32
C LEU A 36 -8.79 13.63 -0.39
N PHE A 37 -9.93 13.52 0.32
CA PHE A 37 -10.81 12.37 0.20
C PHE A 37 -11.41 12.24 -1.19
N VAL A 38 -11.97 13.32 -1.74
CA VAL A 38 -12.55 13.32 -3.10
C VAL A 38 -11.50 12.88 -4.13
N VAL A 39 -10.32 13.49 -4.10
CA VAL A 39 -9.24 13.19 -5.03
C VAL A 39 -8.70 11.77 -4.81
N GLY A 40 -8.61 11.32 -3.55
CA GLY A 40 -8.21 9.96 -3.20
C GLY A 40 -9.14 8.89 -3.77
N PHE A 41 -10.47 9.11 -3.74
CA PHE A 41 -11.44 8.19 -4.32
C PHE A 41 -11.48 8.22 -5.86
N MET A 42 -10.91 9.25 -6.49
CA MET A 42 -10.75 9.31 -7.95
C MET A 42 -9.57 8.49 -8.48
N GLY A 43 -8.89 7.72 -7.62
CA GLY A 43 -7.76 6.87 -8.00
C GLY A 43 -8.13 5.80 -9.03
N GLY A 44 -7.19 5.53 -9.95
CA GLY A 44 -7.32 4.51 -10.99
C GLY A 44 -7.06 3.08 -10.52
N SER A 45 -7.12 2.13 -11.45
CA SER A 45 -6.86 0.71 -11.18
C SER A 45 -5.37 0.34 -11.26
N GLY A 46 -4.96 -0.69 -10.51
CA GLY A 46 -3.59 -1.23 -10.52
C GLY A 46 -2.76 -0.86 -9.28
N PHE A 47 -1.53 -1.37 -9.21
CA PHE A 47 -0.64 -1.21 -8.04
C PHE A 47 -0.28 0.27 -7.75
N LEU A 48 -0.01 1.06 -8.79
CA LEU A 48 0.23 2.50 -8.66
C LEU A 48 -1.03 3.27 -8.23
N GLY A 49 -2.20 2.84 -8.73
CA GLY A 49 -3.50 3.38 -8.31
C GLY A 49 -3.76 3.12 -6.82
N LEU A 50 -3.47 1.91 -6.34
CA LEU A 50 -3.58 1.57 -4.91
C LEU A 50 -2.66 2.44 -4.05
N LEU A 51 -1.39 2.64 -4.44
CA LEU A 51 -0.49 3.54 -3.71
C LEU A 51 -1.04 4.97 -3.66
N TYR A 52 -1.53 5.48 -4.78
CA TYR A 52 -2.13 6.81 -4.87
C TYR A 52 -3.33 6.96 -3.93
N ILE A 53 -4.25 5.99 -3.95
CA ILE A 53 -5.43 5.95 -3.10
C ILE A 53 -5.01 5.94 -1.63
N PHE A 54 -4.18 5.00 -1.20
CA PHE A 54 -3.78 4.89 0.21
C PHE A 54 -2.99 6.10 0.71
N PHE A 55 -2.15 6.70 -0.15
CA PHE A 55 -1.41 7.90 0.18
C PHE A 55 -2.33 9.10 0.40
N LEU A 56 -3.25 9.35 -0.53
CA LEU A 56 -4.18 10.48 -0.44
C LEU A 56 -5.21 10.31 0.66
N LEU A 57 -5.80 9.11 0.81
CA LEU A 57 -6.68 8.84 1.94
C LEU A 57 -5.93 8.97 3.27
N GLY A 58 -4.69 8.47 3.35
CA GLY A 58 -3.85 8.61 4.53
C GLY A 58 -3.62 10.09 4.90
N LEU A 59 -3.28 10.94 3.92
CA LEU A 59 -3.16 12.38 4.13
C LEU A 59 -4.50 13.02 4.55
N GLY A 60 -5.61 12.61 3.94
CA GLY A 60 -6.94 13.08 4.32
C GLY A 60 -7.28 12.76 5.78
N PHE A 61 -7.07 11.51 6.21
CA PHE A 61 -7.28 11.09 7.60
C PHE A 61 -6.33 11.78 8.59
N LEU A 62 -5.08 12.07 8.20
CA LEU A 62 -4.17 12.89 9.00
C LEU A 62 -4.71 14.32 9.17
N CYS A 63 -5.11 14.97 8.08
CA CYS A 63 -5.67 16.31 8.14
C CYS A 63 -6.95 16.35 8.99
N SER A 64 -7.84 15.37 8.85
CA SER A 64 -9.03 15.22 9.69
C SER A 64 -8.69 14.96 11.17
N SER A 65 -7.65 14.16 11.46
CA SER A 65 -7.18 13.90 12.82
C SER A 65 -6.59 15.17 13.45
N VAL A 66 -5.74 15.91 12.73
CA VAL A 66 -5.18 17.20 13.17
C VAL A 66 -6.28 18.23 13.39
N TRP A 67 -7.26 18.33 12.49
CA TRP A 67 -8.41 19.20 12.66
C TRP A 67 -9.22 18.82 13.91
N SER A 68 -9.49 17.53 14.10
CA SER A 68 -10.19 17.03 15.29
C SER A 68 -9.43 17.34 16.57
N TRP A 69 -8.10 17.27 16.55
CA TRP A 69 -7.24 17.57 17.70
C TRP A 69 -7.23 19.06 18.06
N LEU A 70 -7.25 19.94 17.07
CA LEU A 70 -7.14 21.39 17.25
C LEU A 70 -8.48 22.05 17.59
N ASP A 71 -9.57 21.61 16.97
CA ASP A 71 -10.87 22.28 17.06
C ASP A 71 -11.91 21.58 17.94
N VAL A 72 -11.72 20.28 18.27
CA VAL A 72 -12.80 19.47 18.86
C VAL A 72 -12.35 18.73 20.12
N CYS A 73 -13.14 18.87 21.19
CA CYS A 73 -13.05 18.01 22.38
C CYS A 73 -13.71 16.63 22.12
N ALA A 74 -13.52 16.06 20.92
CA ALA A 74 -14.11 14.79 20.51
C ALA A 74 -13.00 13.77 20.31
N ALA A 75 -12.56 13.17 21.42
CA ALA A 75 -11.58 12.09 21.43
C ALA A 75 -11.99 10.91 20.53
N ASP A 76 -13.30 10.68 20.37
CA ASP A 76 -13.84 9.64 19.50
C ASP A 76 -13.55 9.91 18.02
N ILE A 77 -13.82 11.12 17.52
CA ILE A 77 -13.55 11.51 16.12
C ILE A 77 -12.05 11.44 15.82
N PHE A 78 -11.22 11.92 16.74
CA PHE A 78 -9.77 11.82 16.62
C PHE A 78 -9.32 10.35 16.55
N SER A 79 -9.81 9.50 17.45
CA SER A 79 -9.42 8.09 17.54
C SER A 79 -9.78 7.33 16.26
N TRP A 80 -10.99 7.51 15.74
CA TRP A 80 -11.41 6.87 14.48
C TRP A 80 -10.56 7.30 13.29
N ASN A 81 -10.34 8.61 13.11
CA ASN A 81 -9.52 9.12 12.01
C ASN A 81 -8.06 8.66 12.12
N PHE A 82 -7.51 8.60 13.33
CA PHE A 82 -6.16 8.12 13.56
C PHE A 82 -6.01 6.62 13.26
N ILE A 83 -6.97 5.79 13.69
CA ILE A 83 -6.98 4.36 13.36
C ILE A 83 -7.05 4.15 11.84
N LEU A 84 -7.92 4.88 11.14
CA LEU A 84 -8.03 4.81 9.69
C LEU A 84 -6.74 5.25 8.99
N PHE A 85 -6.08 6.30 9.49
CA PHE A 85 -4.76 6.69 9.00
C PHE A 85 -3.74 5.55 9.14
N VAL A 86 -3.66 4.92 10.31
CA VAL A 86 -2.72 3.81 10.56
C VAL A 86 -3.00 2.64 9.61
N ILE A 87 -4.27 2.30 9.39
CA ILE A 87 -4.65 1.26 8.43
C ILE A 87 -4.19 1.63 7.02
N CYS A 88 -4.45 2.86 6.55
CA CYS A 88 -3.99 3.33 5.24
C CYS A 88 -2.47 3.30 5.12
N PHE A 89 -1.75 3.67 6.18
CA PHE A 89 -0.29 3.68 6.20
C PHE A 89 0.30 2.27 6.12
N ILE A 90 -0.26 1.31 6.87
CA ILE A 90 0.14 -0.10 6.79
C ILE A 90 -0.12 -0.64 5.39
N GLN A 91 -1.27 -0.35 4.80
CA GLN A 91 -1.59 -0.77 3.43
C GLN A 91 -0.64 -0.15 2.40
N PHE A 92 -0.33 1.14 2.53
CA PHE A 92 0.65 1.82 1.70
C PHE A 92 2.03 1.13 1.77
N ILE A 93 2.49 0.85 2.99
CA ILE A 93 3.75 0.13 3.23
C ILE A 93 3.70 -1.26 2.60
N TYR A 94 2.64 -2.03 2.84
CA TYR A 94 2.48 -3.38 2.29
C TYR A 94 2.49 -3.40 0.76
N VAL A 95 1.74 -2.50 0.13
CA VAL A 95 1.72 -2.38 -1.35
C VAL A 95 3.09 -1.93 -1.87
N THR A 96 3.75 -1.00 -1.19
CA THR A 96 5.11 -0.55 -1.55
C THR A 96 6.11 -1.70 -1.42
N TYR A 97 6.02 -2.52 -0.38
CA TYR A 97 6.84 -3.72 -0.22
C TYR A 97 6.57 -4.76 -1.32
N GLN A 98 5.31 -5.00 -1.69
CA GLN A 98 4.97 -5.87 -2.81
C GLN A 98 5.56 -5.35 -4.12
N ILE A 99 5.42 -4.05 -4.41
CA ILE A 99 6.00 -3.44 -5.62
C ILE A 99 7.52 -3.53 -5.58
N ARG A 100 8.15 -3.21 -4.45
CA ARG A 100 9.60 -3.25 -4.28
C ARG A 100 10.14 -4.67 -4.38
N SER A 101 9.50 -5.66 -3.77
CA SER A 101 9.86 -7.08 -3.89
C SER A 101 9.71 -7.59 -5.32
N VAL A 102 8.79 -7.03 -6.10
CA VAL A 102 8.61 -7.35 -7.52
C VAL A 102 9.61 -6.60 -8.41
N ALA A 103 10.06 -5.42 -7.99
CA ALA A 103 11.07 -4.63 -8.68
C ALA A 103 12.52 -5.05 -8.37
N PHE A 104 12.75 -5.70 -7.23
CA PHE A 104 14.08 -6.16 -6.78
C PHE A 104 14.61 -7.38 -7.53
N ASP A 105 13.83 -7.94 -8.44
CA ASP A 105 14.30 -8.92 -9.43
C ASP A 105 15.01 -8.14 -10.57
N GLU A 106 16.08 -7.44 -10.23
CA GLU A 106 16.86 -6.56 -11.13
C GLU A 106 17.27 -7.30 -12.42
N GLU A 107 17.54 -8.60 -12.30
CA GLU A 107 17.84 -9.51 -13.41
C GLU A 107 16.65 -9.69 -14.38
N PHE A 108 15.41 -9.66 -13.88
CA PHE A 108 14.20 -9.75 -14.72
C PHE A 108 13.78 -8.40 -15.30
N GLN A 109 14.18 -7.27 -14.71
CA GLN A 109 13.98 -5.96 -15.33
C GLN A 109 14.85 -5.76 -16.57
N GLU A 110 16.11 -6.21 -16.54
CA GLU A 110 16.97 -6.22 -17.74
C GLU A 110 16.37 -7.12 -18.83
N LEU A 111 15.90 -8.32 -18.46
CA LEU A 111 15.22 -9.24 -19.36
C LEU A 111 13.95 -8.62 -19.99
N TYR A 112 13.13 -7.96 -19.18
CA TYR A 112 11.91 -7.29 -19.63
C TYR A 112 12.23 -6.16 -20.61
N ASN A 113 13.20 -5.29 -20.30
CA ASN A 113 13.58 -4.17 -21.16
C ASN A 113 14.22 -4.63 -22.48
N ALA A 114 15.00 -5.71 -22.47
CA ALA A 114 15.66 -6.22 -23.66
C ALA A 114 14.72 -6.97 -24.62
N LEU A 115 13.78 -7.78 -24.10
CA LEU A 115 12.98 -8.70 -24.91
C LEU A 115 11.48 -8.41 -24.91
N PHE A 116 10.89 -8.00 -23.78
CA PHE A 116 9.43 -7.91 -23.62
C PHE A 116 8.87 -6.50 -23.82
N GLN A 117 9.66 -5.45 -23.55
CA GLN A 117 9.34 -4.06 -23.83
C GLN A 117 9.13 -3.79 -25.33
N PRO A 118 10.00 -4.24 -26.27
CA PRO A 118 9.73 -4.08 -27.71
C PRO A 118 8.52 -4.90 -28.19
N LEU A 119 8.12 -5.95 -27.45
CA LEU A 119 6.93 -6.74 -27.74
C LEU A 119 5.62 -6.13 -27.20
N GLY A 120 5.68 -5.02 -26.44
CA GLY A 120 4.49 -4.33 -25.92
C GLY A 120 3.74 -5.09 -24.83
N ILE A 121 4.40 -6.07 -24.19
CA ILE A 121 3.78 -6.90 -23.14
C ILE A 121 3.78 -6.12 -21.83
N SER A 122 2.64 -6.02 -21.15
CA SER A 122 2.56 -5.32 -19.87
C SER A 122 3.20 -6.13 -18.74
N LEU A 123 3.84 -5.43 -17.78
CA LEU A 123 4.45 -6.02 -16.57
C LEU A 123 3.62 -7.12 -15.87
N PRO A 124 2.28 -6.99 -15.73
CA PRO A 124 1.45 -8.01 -15.09
C PRO A 124 1.40 -9.34 -15.86
N VAL A 125 1.49 -9.30 -17.19
CA VAL A 125 1.49 -10.50 -18.06
C VAL A 125 2.84 -11.20 -17.99
N PHE A 126 3.92 -10.43 -18.07
CA PHE A 126 5.28 -10.93 -17.87
C PHE A 126 5.41 -11.63 -16.50
N ARG A 127 4.82 -11.07 -15.44
CA ARG A 127 4.78 -11.68 -14.12
C ARG A 127 4.09 -13.05 -14.09
N LYS A 128 2.97 -13.24 -14.80
CA LYS A 128 2.32 -14.57 -14.92
C LYS A 128 3.22 -15.58 -15.61
N ILE A 129 3.96 -15.13 -16.63
CA ILE A 129 4.89 -15.98 -17.38
C ILE A 129 6.03 -16.40 -16.45
N VAL A 130 6.70 -15.46 -15.76
CA VAL A 130 7.80 -15.78 -14.82
C VAL A 130 7.35 -16.74 -13.71
N LEU A 131 6.17 -16.53 -13.13
CA LEU A 131 5.58 -17.43 -12.12
C LEU A 131 5.35 -18.85 -12.67
N CYS A 132 4.84 -18.98 -13.90
CA CYS A 132 4.70 -20.29 -14.55
C CYS A 132 6.05 -20.94 -14.88
N CYS A 133 7.11 -20.16 -15.07
CA CYS A 133 8.44 -20.65 -15.42
C CYS A 133 9.29 -21.06 -14.20
N GLY A 134 8.80 -20.82 -12.98
CA GLY A 134 9.48 -21.20 -11.74
C GLY A 134 10.51 -20.19 -11.23
N GLY A 135 10.66 -19.02 -11.89
CA GLY A 135 11.48 -17.91 -11.41
C GLY A 135 12.96 -18.22 -11.16
N GLU A 136 13.48 -19.30 -11.74
CA GLU A 136 14.82 -19.79 -11.45
C GLU A 136 15.82 -19.28 -12.50
N VAL A 137 16.77 -18.44 -12.07
CA VAL A 137 17.88 -17.98 -12.91
C VAL A 137 19.06 -18.91 -12.69
N ILE A 138 19.52 -19.56 -13.75
CA ILE A 138 20.65 -20.49 -13.71
C ILE A 138 21.75 -19.90 -14.58
N THR A 139 22.92 -19.68 -13.98
CA THR A 139 24.12 -19.26 -14.71
C THR A 139 24.71 -20.45 -15.47
N LEU A 140 24.79 -20.35 -16.79
CA LEU A 140 25.49 -21.36 -17.61
C LEU A 140 26.99 -21.05 -17.66
N GLU A 141 27.80 -21.99 -17.21
CA GLU A 141 29.25 -21.95 -17.43
C GLU A 141 29.61 -22.21 -18.90
N LYS A 142 30.74 -21.66 -19.37
CA LYS A 142 31.29 -21.97 -20.69
C LYS A 142 31.43 -23.50 -20.81
N GLU A 143 30.86 -24.06 -21.87
CA GLU A 143 30.77 -25.50 -22.22
C GLU A 143 29.49 -26.25 -21.78
N HIS A 144 28.55 -25.62 -21.05
CA HIS A 144 27.26 -26.25 -20.76
C HIS A 144 26.26 -26.14 -21.94
N CYS A 145 25.53 -27.22 -22.21
CA CYS A 145 24.49 -27.26 -23.23
C CYS A 145 23.12 -26.88 -22.66
N TYR A 146 22.53 -25.81 -23.19
CA TYR A 146 21.21 -25.30 -22.78
C TYR A 146 20.04 -26.23 -23.13
N ALA A 147 20.03 -26.80 -24.34
CA ALA A 147 19.03 -27.75 -24.77
C ALA A 147 19.68 -28.88 -25.58
N MET A 148 19.38 -30.12 -25.24
CA MET A 148 19.83 -31.31 -25.97
C MET A 148 18.61 -32.12 -26.41
N GLN A 149 18.51 -32.35 -27.72
CA GLN A 149 17.44 -33.15 -28.30
C GLN A 149 17.38 -34.54 -27.67
N GLY A 150 16.23 -34.89 -27.09
CA GLY A 150 16.00 -36.18 -26.43
C GLY A 150 16.53 -36.31 -25.01
N LYS A 151 17.12 -35.25 -24.42
CA LYS A 151 17.56 -35.24 -23.01
C LYS A 151 16.90 -34.16 -22.15
N THR A 152 16.67 -32.97 -22.70
CA THR A 152 15.97 -31.90 -21.98
C THR A 152 14.45 -32.04 -22.13
N PRO A 153 13.68 -32.22 -21.02
CA PRO A 153 12.22 -32.27 -21.07
C PRO A 153 11.63 -30.91 -21.44
N ILE A 154 10.63 -30.89 -22.32
CA ILE A 154 9.98 -29.66 -22.81
C ILE A 154 8.75 -29.37 -21.93
N ASP A 155 8.99 -29.13 -20.65
CA ASP A 155 7.91 -28.97 -19.67
C ASP A 155 7.82 -27.52 -19.14
N LYS A 156 8.84 -26.70 -19.40
CA LYS A 156 8.93 -25.31 -18.94
C LYS A 156 9.46 -24.41 -20.06
N LEU A 157 9.03 -23.14 -20.06
CA LEU A 157 9.61 -22.10 -20.90
C LEU A 157 10.92 -21.64 -20.24
N SER A 158 12.05 -22.07 -20.80
CA SER A 158 13.37 -21.55 -20.46
C SER A 158 13.79 -20.49 -21.49
N LEU A 159 14.59 -19.51 -21.07
CA LEU A 159 15.13 -18.48 -21.97
C LEU A 159 16.62 -18.32 -21.67
N LEU A 160 17.46 -18.38 -22.70
CA LEU A 160 18.90 -18.19 -22.60
C LEU A 160 19.25 -16.81 -23.14
N LEU A 161 19.98 -16.02 -22.34
CA LEU A 161 20.60 -14.77 -22.76
C LEU A 161 22.08 -14.99 -23.13
#